data_AF-A0A7S0T953-F1
#
_entry.id   AF-A0A7S0T953-F1
#
_cell.length_a   1.000
_cell.length_b   1.000
_cell.length_c   1.000
_cell.angle_alpha   90.00
_cell.angle_beta   90.00
_cell.angle_gamma   90.00
#
_symmetry.space_group_name_H-M   'P 1'
#
loop_
_entity.id
_entity.type
_entity.pdbx_description
1 polymer ?
#
loop_
_entity_poly.entity_id
_entity_poly.type
_entity_poly.pdbx_seq_one_letter_code
_entity_poly.pdbx_strand_id
1 'polypeptide(L)'
;SLFVLRLFNDCVQSFVMYVSVLAFARNRWTAGCVALSLSVGIKMNSLLYSPGVLILLLQARGIRGAFVRVALCGVIQVLLGAPFLLHHPVSYLTRAFELSRVFLHKWSVNGAWISEKVFISKPLAIFLLLMHVSALVFFAQSRWMAHALKRGGFKWIQPHRQLPADYIVSVLFTCNMIGLTFARTIHYQFYAWYFHTLPYLLSQSALPLPLQPAIFL
;
A
#
# COMPACT_ATOMS: atom_id res chain seq x y z
N SER A 1 -7.46 -2.73 28.09
CA SER A 1 -6.09 -3.02 27.63
C SER A 1 -5.99 -2.79 26.12
N LEU A 2 -5.90 -1.51 25.70
CA LEU A 2 -6.04 -1.09 24.30
C LEU A 2 -4.82 -0.32 23.75
N PHE A 3 -3.77 -0.06 24.56
CA PHE A 3 -2.68 0.82 24.13
C PHE A 3 -1.24 0.32 24.34
N VAL A 4 -0.94 -0.51 25.36
CA VAL A 4 0.47 -0.72 25.75
C VAL A 4 1.13 -1.97 25.12
N LEU A 5 0.37 -2.95 24.59
CA LEU A 5 0.93 -4.28 24.24
C LEU A 5 0.43 -4.92 22.92
N ARG A 6 -0.17 -4.17 21.97
CA ARG A 6 -0.73 -4.78 20.73
C ARG A 6 -0.24 -4.21 19.40
N LEU A 7 0.80 -3.38 19.39
CA LEU A 7 1.56 -3.01 18.18
C LEU A 7 2.45 -4.18 17.72
N PHE A 8 1.87 -5.38 17.61
CA PHE A 8 2.59 -6.66 17.63
C PHE A 8 3.77 -6.71 16.65
N ASN A 9 3.67 -6.01 15.51
CA ASN A 9 4.78 -5.77 14.60
C ASN A 9 4.64 -4.47 13.80
N ASP A 10 3.69 -3.59 14.15
CA ASP A 10 3.32 -2.43 13.33
C ASP A 10 4.44 -1.39 13.23
N CYS A 11 5.12 -1.09 14.35
CA CYS A 11 6.26 -0.16 14.34
C CYS A 11 7.41 -0.69 13.49
N VAL A 12 7.74 -1.98 13.62
CA VAL A 12 8.83 -2.63 12.88
C VAL A 12 8.49 -2.69 11.40
N GLN A 13 7.26 -3.06 11.07
CA GLN A 13 6.78 -3.05 9.69
C GLN A 13 6.81 -1.63 9.10
N SER A 14 6.24 -0.63 9.78
CA SER A 14 6.27 0.76 9.29
C SER A 14 7.69 1.27 9.09
N PHE A 15 8.63 0.95 10.00
CA PHE A 15 10.04 1.28 9.84
C PHE A 15 10.64 0.68 8.56
N VAL A 16 10.47 -0.63 8.34
CA VAL A 16 10.99 -1.31 7.13
C VAL A 16 10.31 -0.76 5.87
N MET A 17 9.02 -0.43 5.93
CA MET A 17 8.31 0.23 4.84
C MET A 17 8.88 1.62 4.54
N TYR A 18 9.23 2.43 5.56
CA TYR A 18 9.87 3.73 5.32
C TYR A 18 11.29 3.59 4.77
N VAL A 19 12.04 2.55 5.15
CA VAL A 19 13.32 2.21 4.50
C VAL A 19 13.09 1.91 3.02
N SER A 20 12.02 1.17 2.68
CA SER A 20 11.63 0.92 1.29
C SER A 20 11.30 2.22 0.55
N VAL A 21 10.50 3.11 1.15
CA VAL A 21 10.14 4.41 0.55
C VAL A 21 11.38 5.26 0.31
N LEU A 22 12.30 5.34 1.29
CA LEU A 22 13.56 6.08 1.17
C LEU A 22 14.46 5.50 0.07
N ALA A 23 14.54 4.17 -0.04
CA ALA A 23 15.29 3.52 -1.11
C ALA A 23 14.70 3.85 -2.49
N PHE A 24 13.37 3.82 -2.63
CA PHE A 24 12.70 4.24 -3.87
C PHE A 24 12.94 5.72 -4.16
N ALA A 25 12.80 6.61 -3.18
CA ALA A 25 13.05 8.05 -3.32
C ALA A 25 14.48 8.35 -3.80
N ARG A 26 15.46 7.51 -3.41
CA ARG A 26 16.85 7.55 -3.88
C ARG A 26 17.09 6.77 -5.19
N ASN A 27 16.03 6.39 -5.90
CA ASN A 27 16.06 5.57 -7.13
C ASN A 27 16.81 4.22 -6.97
N ARG A 28 16.95 3.70 -5.74
CA ARG A 28 17.53 2.38 -5.45
C ARG A 28 16.45 1.30 -5.51
N TRP A 29 15.90 1.08 -6.70
CA TRP A 29 14.73 0.24 -6.94
C TRP A 29 14.83 -1.20 -6.40
N THR A 30 16.00 -1.84 -6.52
CA THR A 30 16.20 -3.20 -6.01
C THR A 30 16.17 -3.24 -4.48
N ALA A 31 16.88 -2.32 -3.82
CA ALA A 31 16.86 -2.21 -2.36
C ALA A 31 15.46 -1.87 -1.83
N GLY A 32 14.72 -1.00 -2.55
CA GLY A 32 13.33 -0.72 -2.25
C GLY A 32 12.45 -1.97 -2.32
N CYS A 33 12.54 -2.76 -3.39
CA CYS A 33 11.78 -4.01 -3.50
C CYS A 33 12.14 -5.06 -2.44
N VAL A 34 13.43 -5.18 -2.09
CA VAL A 34 13.87 -6.06 -0.99
C VAL A 34 13.23 -5.62 0.33
N ALA A 35 13.35 -4.34 0.69
CA ALA A 35 12.77 -3.79 1.91
C ALA A 35 11.23 -3.90 1.92
N LEU A 36 10.56 -3.63 0.79
CA LEU A 36 9.11 -3.82 0.64
C LEU A 36 8.71 -5.27 0.92
N SER A 37 9.42 -6.23 0.33
CA SER A 37 9.11 -7.66 0.53
C SER A 37 9.33 -8.09 1.98
N LEU A 38 10.41 -7.63 2.62
CA LEU A 38 10.63 -7.85 4.05
C LEU A 38 9.50 -7.23 4.90
N SER A 39 9.06 -6.02 4.57
CA SER A 39 7.92 -5.34 5.22
C SER A 39 6.62 -6.14 5.10
N VAL A 40 6.33 -6.67 3.91
CA VAL A 40 5.17 -7.56 3.67
C VAL A 40 5.25 -8.82 4.53
N GLY A 41 6.45 -9.41 4.66
CA GLY A 41 6.68 -10.58 5.51
C GLY A 41 6.46 -10.33 7.00
N ILE A 42 6.64 -9.08 7.45
CA ILE A 42 6.31 -8.67 8.82
C ILE A 42 4.80 -8.44 8.96
N LYS A 43 4.19 -7.68 8.02
CA LYS A 43 2.74 -7.47 7.97
C LYS A 43 2.26 -7.14 6.56
N MET A 44 1.17 -7.77 6.15
CA MET A 44 0.63 -7.68 4.79
C MET A 44 0.11 -6.29 4.38
N ASN A 45 -0.13 -5.36 5.31
CA ASN A 45 -0.63 -4.02 4.97
C ASN A 45 0.28 -3.29 3.97
N SER A 46 1.56 -3.67 3.89
CA SER A 46 2.53 -3.05 2.98
C SER A 46 2.17 -3.29 1.52
N LEU A 47 1.32 -4.29 1.24
CA LEU A 47 0.75 -4.53 -0.08
C LEU A 47 -0.13 -3.36 -0.57
N LEU A 48 -0.62 -2.49 0.31
CA LEU A 48 -1.35 -1.28 -0.08
C LEU A 48 -0.49 -0.30 -0.91
N TYR A 49 0.85 -0.38 -0.80
CA TYR A 49 1.77 0.37 -1.65
C TYR A 49 2.00 -0.28 -3.02
N SER A 50 1.63 -1.55 -3.20
CA SER A 50 2.06 -2.37 -4.35
C SER A 50 1.57 -1.85 -5.71
N PRO A 51 0.34 -1.32 -5.88
CA PRO A 51 -0.07 -0.72 -7.15
C PRO A 51 0.80 0.49 -7.54
N GLY A 52 1.09 1.37 -6.58
CA GLY A 52 1.97 2.53 -6.78
C GLY A 52 3.41 2.13 -7.11
N VAL A 53 3.95 1.13 -6.39
CA VAL A 53 5.29 0.58 -6.67
C VAL A 53 5.34 0.00 -8.08
N LEU A 54 4.32 -0.74 -8.52
CA LEU A 54 4.29 -1.31 -9.88
C LEU A 54 4.33 -0.22 -10.95
N ILE A 55 3.52 0.83 -10.79
CA ILE A 55 3.52 1.98 -11.73
C ILE A 55 4.90 2.65 -11.77
N LEU A 56 5.49 2.93 -10.61
CA LEU A 56 6.82 3.53 -10.53
C LEU A 56 7.91 2.64 -11.13
N LEU A 57 7.84 1.32 -10.93
CA LEU A 57 8.76 0.36 -11.53
C LEU A 57 8.64 0.34 -13.05
N LEU A 58 7.42 0.35 -13.59
CA LEU A 58 7.20 0.45 -15.03
C LEU A 58 7.76 1.76 -15.58
N GLN A 59 7.58 2.86 -14.86
CA GLN A 59 8.07 4.18 -15.27
C GLN A 59 9.59 4.33 -15.22
N ALA A 60 10.26 3.74 -14.22
CA ALA A 60 11.69 3.89 -14.01
C ALA A 60 12.54 2.77 -14.61
N ARG A 61 11.99 1.56 -14.71
CA ARG A 61 12.73 0.33 -15.07
C ARG A 61 12.15 -0.40 -16.28
N GLY A 62 11.02 0.04 -16.82
CA GLY A 62 10.32 -0.64 -17.92
C GLY A 62 9.75 -2.01 -17.53
N ILE A 63 9.12 -2.71 -18.49
CA ILE A 63 8.43 -3.98 -18.25
C ILE A 63 9.39 -5.06 -17.70
N ARG A 64 10.50 -5.32 -18.39
CA ARG A 64 11.48 -6.32 -17.98
C ARG A 64 12.07 -6.00 -16.60
N GLY A 65 12.41 -4.73 -16.37
CA GLY A 65 12.99 -4.31 -15.10
C GLY A 65 12.01 -4.34 -13.94
N ALA A 66 10.72 -4.07 -14.19
CA ALA A 66 9.65 -4.25 -13.22
C ALA A 66 9.44 -5.74 -12.92
N PHE A 67 9.33 -6.58 -13.94
CA PHE A 67 9.16 -8.03 -13.79
C PHE A 67 10.26 -8.66 -12.93
N VAL A 68 11.54 -8.37 -13.21
CA VAL A 68 12.67 -8.90 -12.41
C VAL A 68 12.57 -8.52 -10.93
N ARG A 69 12.11 -7.30 -10.63
CA ARG A 69 12.01 -6.80 -9.25
C ARG A 69 10.78 -7.33 -8.52
N VAL A 70 9.66 -7.50 -9.23
CA VAL A 70 8.47 -8.18 -8.69
C VAL A 70 8.78 -9.66 -8.43
N ALA A 71 9.48 -10.33 -9.35
CA ALA A 71 9.95 -11.70 -9.16
C ALA A 71 10.89 -11.81 -7.96
N LEU A 72 11.81 -10.85 -7.77
CA LEU A 72 12.65 -10.78 -6.57
C LEU A 72 11.82 -10.68 -5.29
N CYS A 73 10.77 -9.85 -5.25
CA CYS A 73 9.87 -9.82 -4.10
C CYS A 73 9.25 -11.20 -3.83
N GLY A 74 8.78 -11.88 -4.88
CA GLY A 74 8.21 -13.23 -4.79
C GLY A 74 9.21 -14.27 -4.27
N VAL A 75 10.46 -14.26 -4.76
CA VAL A 75 11.53 -15.15 -4.27
C VAL A 75 11.77 -14.94 -2.77
N ILE A 76 11.82 -13.68 -2.30
CA ILE A 76 11.96 -13.38 -0.87
C ILE A 76 10.79 -13.97 -0.07
N GLN A 77 9.55 -13.85 -0.54
CA GLN A 77 8.39 -14.45 0.13
C GLN A 77 8.48 -15.98 0.19
N VAL A 78 8.91 -16.63 -0.90
CA VAL A 78 9.12 -18.09 -0.91
C VAL A 78 10.21 -18.49 0.07
N LEU A 79 11.32 -17.76 0.14
CA LEU A 79 12.40 -18.04 1.09
C LEU A 79 11.95 -17.87 2.54
N LEU A 80 11.23 -16.79 2.86
CA LEU A 80 10.66 -16.58 4.19
C LEU A 80 9.62 -17.65 4.55
N GLY A 81 8.83 -18.09 3.57
CA GLY A 81 7.82 -19.13 3.73
C GLY A 81 8.35 -20.56 3.66
N ALA A 82 9.61 -20.77 3.26
CA ALA A 82 10.16 -22.09 2.94
C ALA A 82 9.99 -23.13 4.06
N PRO A 83 10.26 -22.82 5.35
CA PRO A 83 10.05 -23.79 6.43
C PRO A 83 8.60 -24.30 6.49
N PHE A 84 7.63 -23.44 6.22
CA PHE A 84 6.22 -23.80 6.25
C PHE A 84 5.76 -24.47 4.96
N LEU A 85 6.28 -24.04 3.81
CA LEU A 85 5.97 -24.62 2.50
C LEU A 85 6.49 -26.06 2.37
N LEU A 86 7.64 -26.37 2.98
CA LEU A 86 8.23 -27.71 2.95
C LEU A 86 7.51 -28.71 3.86
N HIS A 87 6.97 -28.27 4.99
CA HIS A 87 6.31 -29.16 5.96
C HIS A 87 4.78 -29.15 5.87
N HIS A 88 4.17 -27.99 5.65
CA HIS A 88 2.71 -27.79 5.70
C HIS A 88 2.21 -26.80 4.61
N PRO A 89 2.40 -27.09 3.31
CA PRO A 89 2.14 -26.13 2.23
C PRO A 89 0.68 -25.67 2.17
N VAL A 90 -0.28 -26.59 2.32
CA VAL A 90 -1.71 -26.26 2.26
C VAL A 90 -2.10 -25.35 3.43
N SER A 91 -1.67 -25.68 4.65
CA SER A 91 -1.92 -24.87 5.85
C SER A 91 -1.28 -23.49 5.73
N TYR A 92 -0.04 -23.42 5.22
CA TYR A 92 0.63 -22.14 5.03
C TYR A 92 -0.08 -21.27 4.00
N LEU A 93 -0.37 -21.79 2.80
CA LEU A 93 -1.00 -21.02 1.73
C LEU A 93 -2.41 -20.52 2.12
N THR A 94 -3.18 -21.34 2.83
CA THR A 94 -4.53 -20.96 3.28
C THR A 94 -4.51 -19.94 4.41
N ARG A 95 -3.51 -19.99 5.31
CA ARG A 95 -3.44 -19.11 6.49
C ARG A 95 -2.59 -17.86 6.30
N ALA A 96 -1.61 -17.90 5.39
CA ALA A 96 -0.79 -16.74 5.05
C ALA A 96 -1.62 -15.62 4.41
N PHE A 97 -2.60 -16.00 3.56
CA PHE A 97 -3.55 -15.09 2.93
C PHE A 97 -4.97 -15.54 3.25
N GLU A 98 -5.41 -15.29 4.50
CA GLU A 98 -6.76 -15.65 4.95
C GLU A 98 -7.83 -14.70 4.36
N LEU A 99 -8.18 -14.93 3.08
CA LEU A 99 -9.14 -14.10 2.32
C LEU A 99 -10.60 -14.31 2.76
N SER A 100 -10.90 -15.44 3.41
CA SER A 100 -12.22 -15.76 3.98
C SER A 100 -12.52 -14.97 5.26
N ARG A 101 -11.51 -14.38 5.91
CA ARG A 101 -11.69 -13.73 7.20
C ARG A 101 -12.55 -12.49 7.08
N VAL A 102 -13.61 -12.46 7.88
CA VAL A 102 -14.39 -11.25 8.14
C VAL A 102 -14.01 -10.75 9.54
N PHE A 103 -13.55 -9.51 9.62
CA PHE A 103 -13.26 -8.90 10.91
C PHE A 103 -14.56 -8.50 11.62
N LEU A 104 -14.53 -8.55 12.95
CA LEU A 104 -15.63 -8.08 13.78
C LEU A 104 -15.87 -6.59 13.52
N HIS A 105 -17.14 -6.20 13.41
CA HIS A 105 -17.53 -4.80 13.25
C HIS A 105 -17.15 -3.97 14.47
N LYS A 106 -17.21 -4.59 15.66
CA LYS A 106 -16.75 -4.02 16.93
C LYS A 106 -15.29 -3.57 16.79
N TRP A 107 -15.03 -2.28 17.02
CA TRP A 107 -13.73 -1.59 16.91
C TRP A 107 -13.25 -1.23 15.50
N SER A 108 -14.09 -1.38 14.47
CA SER A 108 -13.79 -0.80 13.16
C SER A 108 -14.04 0.71 13.21
N VAL A 109 -13.06 1.50 12.78
CA VAL A 109 -13.18 2.94 12.56
C VAL A 109 -13.92 3.19 11.25
N ASN A 110 -13.44 2.58 10.17
CA ASN A 110 -14.14 2.59 8.90
C ASN A 110 -15.48 1.87 9.05
N GLY A 111 -16.58 2.49 8.63
CA GLY A 111 -17.90 1.86 8.71
C GLY A 111 -18.45 1.71 10.13
N ALA A 112 -17.90 2.38 11.15
CA ALA A 112 -18.42 2.37 12.52
C ALA A 112 -19.91 2.74 12.61
N TRP A 113 -20.32 3.71 11.80
CA TRP A 113 -21.69 4.21 11.60
C TRP A 113 -22.64 3.29 10.83
N ILE A 114 -22.15 2.23 10.20
CA ILE A 114 -22.97 1.30 9.41
C ILE A 114 -23.42 0.15 10.33
N SER A 115 -24.62 -0.41 10.12
CA SER A 115 -25.06 -1.57 10.90
C SER A 115 -24.20 -2.81 10.64
N GLU A 116 -24.01 -3.65 11.66
CA GLU A 116 -23.17 -4.85 11.56
C GLU A 116 -23.58 -5.77 10.42
N LYS A 117 -24.90 -5.93 10.18
CA LYS A 117 -25.46 -6.73 9.08
C LYS A 117 -24.99 -6.25 7.71
N VAL A 118 -24.93 -4.94 7.51
CA VAL A 118 -24.45 -4.33 6.25
C VAL A 118 -22.93 -4.41 6.19
N PHE A 119 -22.25 -4.19 7.31
CA PHE A 119 -20.78 -4.24 7.41
C PHE A 119 -20.20 -5.58 6.97
N ILE A 120 -20.75 -6.70 7.45
CA ILE A 120 -20.25 -8.04 7.10
C ILE A 120 -20.68 -8.51 5.71
N SER A 121 -21.58 -7.77 5.04
CA SER A 121 -22.20 -8.20 3.79
C SER A 121 -21.20 -8.29 2.63
N LYS A 122 -21.40 -9.30 1.76
CA LYS A 122 -20.62 -9.45 0.51
C LYS A 122 -20.83 -8.29 -0.49
N PRO A 123 -22.03 -7.72 -0.65
CA PRO A 123 -22.23 -6.55 -1.51
C PRO A 123 -21.35 -5.36 -1.11
N LEU A 124 -21.28 -5.03 0.19
CA LEU A 124 -20.41 -3.96 0.67
C LEU A 124 -18.94 -4.25 0.38
N ALA A 125 -18.50 -5.49 0.56
CA ALA A 125 -17.14 -5.93 0.22
C ALA A 125 -16.75 -5.60 -1.23
N ILE A 126 -17.62 -5.99 -2.15
CA ILE A 126 -17.42 -5.83 -3.59
C ILE A 126 -17.47 -4.35 -3.95
N PHE A 127 -18.43 -3.60 -3.38
CA PHE A 127 -18.53 -2.16 -3.58
C PHE A 127 -17.25 -1.41 -3.16
N LEU A 128 -16.74 -1.68 -1.95
CA LEU A 128 -15.49 -1.07 -1.48
C LEU A 128 -14.30 -1.42 -2.37
N LEU A 129 -14.21 -2.67 -2.84
CA LEU A 129 -13.16 -3.10 -3.76
C LEU A 129 -13.26 -2.37 -5.12
N LEU A 130 -14.46 -2.25 -5.68
CA LEU A 130 -14.68 -1.51 -6.94
C LEU A 130 -14.32 -0.04 -6.79
N MET A 131 -14.69 0.59 -5.68
CA MET A 131 -14.30 1.98 -5.39
C MET A 131 -12.79 2.13 -5.21
N HIS A 132 -12.13 1.19 -4.54
CA HIS A 132 -10.68 1.16 -4.42
C HIS A 132 -9.99 1.10 -5.78
N VAL A 133 -10.38 0.14 -6.63
CA VAL A 133 -9.81 0.00 -7.98
C VAL A 133 -10.09 1.23 -8.83
N SER A 134 -11.31 1.77 -8.77
CA SER A 134 -11.69 2.99 -9.50
C SER A 134 -10.85 4.19 -9.08
N ALA A 135 -10.61 4.36 -7.78
CA ALA A 135 -9.76 5.43 -7.26
C ALA A 135 -8.29 5.27 -7.70
N LEU A 136 -7.75 4.04 -7.67
CA LEU A 136 -6.41 3.77 -8.19
C LEU A 136 -6.29 4.11 -9.67
N VAL A 137 -7.25 3.69 -10.50
CA VAL A 137 -7.28 4.00 -11.94
C VAL A 137 -7.39 5.51 -12.16
N PHE A 138 -8.27 6.19 -11.43
CA PHE A 138 -8.42 7.64 -11.51
C PHE A 138 -7.12 8.37 -11.19
N PHE A 139 -6.45 8.04 -10.08
CA PHE A 139 -5.17 8.66 -9.72
C PHE A 139 -4.05 8.32 -10.71
N ALA A 140 -4.00 7.07 -11.16
CA ALA A 140 -3.06 6.63 -12.17
C ALA A 140 -3.20 7.47 -13.45
N GLN A 141 -4.43 7.71 -13.92
CA GLN A 141 -4.69 8.46 -15.15
C GLN A 141 -4.54 9.99 -14.98
N SER A 142 -5.04 10.54 -13.88
CA SER A 142 -5.16 11.99 -13.67
C SER A 142 -3.91 12.64 -13.06
N ARG A 143 -3.13 11.90 -12.27
CA ARG A 143 -1.99 12.45 -11.51
C ARG A 143 -0.69 11.74 -11.83
N TRP A 144 -0.66 10.42 -11.75
CA TRP A 144 0.60 9.68 -11.84
C TRP A 144 1.10 9.56 -13.28
N MET A 145 0.22 9.26 -14.24
CA MET A 145 0.59 9.04 -15.65
C MET A 145 0.04 10.10 -16.60
N ALA A 146 -0.57 11.17 -16.08
CA ALA A 146 -1.34 12.14 -16.86
C ALA A 146 -0.57 12.73 -18.05
N HIS A 147 0.68 13.16 -17.85
CA HIS A 147 1.49 13.73 -18.92
C HIS A 147 1.84 12.73 -20.01
N ALA A 148 1.95 11.44 -19.66
CA ALA A 148 2.32 10.42 -20.62
C ALA A 148 1.12 9.84 -21.37
N LEU A 149 -0.03 9.70 -20.69
CA LEU A 149 -1.30 9.34 -21.32
C LEU A 149 -1.73 10.40 -22.35
N LYS A 150 -1.60 11.70 -22.01
CA LYS A 150 -1.88 12.82 -22.93
C LYS A 150 -1.02 12.81 -24.20
N ARG A 151 0.17 12.19 -24.15
CA ARG A 151 1.09 12.08 -25.29
C ARG A 151 0.88 10.79 -26.12
N GLY A 152 -0.20 10.04 -25.86
CA GLY A 152 -0.71 9.02 -26.77
C GLY A 152 0.17 7.78 -26.95
N GLY A 153 0.81 7.25 -25.89
CA GLY A 153 1.50 5.97 -26.01
C GLY A 153 2.14 5.41 -24.74
N PHE A 154 2.75 4.22 -24.86
CA PHE A 154 3.51 3.54 -23.80
C PHE A 154 4.82 4.25 -23.41
N LYS A 155 5.03 5.51 -23.83
CA LYS A 155 6.22 6.32 -23.53
C LYS A 155 6.40 6.61 -22.03
N TRP A 156 5.41 6.34 -21.17
CA TRP A 156 5.62 6.35 -19.72
C TRP A 156 6.46 5.20 -19.22
N ILE A 157 6.45 4.07 -19.93
CA ILE A 157 7.24 2.89 -19.60
C ILE A 157 8.64 3.11 -20.15
N GLN A 158 9.59 3.43 -19.28
CA GLN A 158 10.95 3.75 -19.69
C GLN A 158 11.96 2.93 -18.90
N PRO A 159 12.93 2.30 -19.56
CA PRO A 159 14.08 1.71 -18.86
C PRO A 159 15.05 2.82 -18.44
N HIS A 160 15.57 2.75 -17.22
CA HIS A 160 16.61 3.63 -16.65
C HIS A 160 16.23 5.10 -16.42
N ARG A 161 14.93 5.43 -16.35
CA ARG A 161 14.50 6.78 -15.99
C ARG A 161 14.67 7.03 -14.49
N GLN A 162 15.28 8.15 -14.14
CA GLN A 162 15.26 8.66 -12.76
C GLN A 162 13.96 9.43 -12.52
N LEU A 163 13.28 9.10 -11.43
CA LEU A 163 12.05 9.80 -11.02
C LEU A 163 12.36 10.74 -9.85
N PRO A 164 11.77 11.94 -9.80
CA PRO A 164 11.92 12.85 -8.66
C PRO A 164 11.45 12.20 -7.36
N ALA A 165 12.19 12.41 -6.27
CA ALA A 165 11.88 11.83 -4.96
C ALA A 165 10.46 12.20 -4.49
N ASP A 166 10.09 13.48 -4.64
CA ASP A 166 8.76 13.98 -4.26
C ASP A 166 7.63 13.25 -5.01
N TYR A 167 7.77 13.08 -6.33
CA TYR A 167 6.81 12.32 -7.13
C TYR A 167 6.69 10.87 -6.65
N ILE A 168 7.81 10.19 -6.38
CA ILE A 168 7.82 8.81 -5.87
C ILE A 168 7.06 8.71 -4.54
N VAL A 169 7.38 9.58 -3.58
CA VAL A 169 6.76 9.59 -2.26
C VAL A 169 5.26 9.88 -2.36
N SER A 170 4.86 10.84 -3.20
CA SER A 170 3.46 11.15 -3.47
C SER A 170 2.69 9.96 -4.02
N VAL A 171 3.21 9.25 -5.03
CA VAL A 171 2.56 8.04 -5.57
C VAL A 171 2.41 6.96 -4.49
N LEU A 172 3.47 6.71 -3.71
CA LEU A 172 3.46 5.68 -2.68
C LEU A 172 2.46 6.01 -1.55
N PHE A 173 2.48 7.23 -1.03
CA PHE A 173 1.62 7.64 0.08
C PHE A 173 0.15 7.78 -0.35
N THR A 174 -0.12 8.32 -1.54
CA THR A 174 -1.49 8.38 -2.07
C THR A 174 -2.05 6.98 -2.34
N CYS A 175 -1.24 6.05 -2.87
CA CYS A 175 -1.65 4.66 -3.07
C CYS A 175 -2.02 3.97 -1.76
N ASN A 176 -1.19 4.12 -0.72
CA ASN A 176 -1.48 3.59 0.62
C ASN A 176 -2.76 4.19 1.20
N MET A 177 -2.93 5.51 1.08
CA MET A 177 -4.12 6.21 1.59
C MET A 177 -5.40 5.72 0.90
N ILE A 178 -5.39 5.57 -0.44
CA ILE A 178 -6.51 4.98 -1.18
C ILE A 178 -6.84 3.58 -0.66
N GLY A 179 -5.83 2.76 -0.38
CA GLY A 179 -5.99 1.45 0.24
C GLY A 179 -6.72 1.51 1.59
N LEU A 180 -6.31 2.43 2.45
CA LEU A 180 -6.86 2.60 3.80
C LEU A 180 -8.27 3.18 3.79
N THR A 181 -8.56 4.13 2.90
CA THR A 181 -9.89 4.74 2.75
C THR A 181 -10.95 3.70 2.40
N PHE A 182 -10.62 2.76 1.52
CA PHE A 182 -11.54 1.72 1.07
C PHE A 182 -11.38 0.39 1.81
N ALA A 183 -10.49 0.32 2.81
CA ALA A 183 -10.42 -0.84 3.68
C ALA A 183 -11.73 -0.94 4.49
N ARG A 184 -12.36 -2.11 4.44
CA ARG A 184 -13.61 -2.33 5.18
C ARG A 184 -13.41 -2.17 6.69
N THR A 185 -12.34 -2.77 7.21
CA THR A 185 -12.03 -2.75 8.64
C THR A 185 -10.69 -2.10 8.89
N ILE A 186 -10.69 -1.08 9.73
CA ILE A 186 -9.47 -0.47 10.28
C ILE A 186 -9.67 -0.30 11.77
N HIS A 187 -8.75 -0.82 12.57
CA HIS A 187 -8.72 -0.60 14.01
C HIS A 187 -7.85 0.62 14.34
N TYR A 188 -8.13 1.32 15.45
CA TYR A 188 -7.37 2.50 15.88
C TYR A 188 -5.84 2.29 15.91
N GLN A 189 -5.38 1.08 16.28
CA GLN A 189 -3.95 0.73 16.28
C GLN A 189 -3.27 0.85 14.90
N PHE A 190 -4.03 0.80 13.80
CA PHE A 190 -3.51 0.91 12.43
C PHE A 190 -3.32 2.36 11.99
N TYR A 191 -3.61 3.33 12.86
CA TYR A 191 -3.22 4.73 12.65
C TYR A 191 -1.72 4.89 12.36
N ALA A 192 -0.89 4.04 12.97
CA ALA A 192 0.55 3.98 12.75
C ALA A 192 0.97 3.65 11.29
N TRP A 193 0.04 3.17 10.44
CA TRP A 193 0.33 2.83 9.05
C TRP A 193 0.34 4.03 8.11
N TYR A 194 -0.29 5.14 8.51
CA TYR A 194 -0.51 6.26 7.60
C TYR A 194 -0.43 7.62 8.25
N PHE A 195 -0.50 7.73 9.57
CA PHE A 195 -0.44 9.01 10.27
C PHE A 195 0.72 9.88 9.81
N HIS A 196 1.94 9.32 9.73
CA HIS A 196 3.12 10.08 9.31
C HIS A 196 3.13 10.48 7.83
N THR A 197 2.24 9.90 7.02
CA THR A 197 2.09 10.26 5.59
C THR A 197 1.15 11.45 5.40
N LEU A 198 0.25 11.70 6.36
CA LEU A 198 -0.78 12.74 6.24
C LEU A 198 -0.21 14.15 6.10
N PRO A 199 0.81 14.60 6.87
CA PRO A 199 1.32 15.98 6.75
C PRO A 199 1.85 16.25 5.35
N TYR A 200 2.55 15.27 4.78
CA TYR A 200 3.04 15.33 3.41
C TYR A 200 1.90 15.33 2.39
N LEU A 201 0.90 14.47 2.54
CA LEU A 201 -0.23 14.42 1.61
C LEU A 201 -1.06 15.71 1.62
N LEU A 202 -1.21 16.32 2.79
CA LEU A 202 -1.91 17.59 2.94
C LEU A 202 -1.14 18.76 2.35
N SER A 203 0.18 18.80 2.50
CA SER A 203 1.01 19.84 1.84
C SER A 203 0.99 19.73 0.32
N GLN A 204 0.70 18.54 -0.22
CA GLN A 204 0.53 18.28 -1.66
C GLN A 204 -0.90 18.56 -2.15
N SER A 205 -1.86 18.80 -1.24
CA SER A 205 -3.24 19.12 -1.57
C SER A 205 -3.41 20.61 -1.88
N ALA A 206 -4.42 20.97 -2.67
CA ALA A 206 -4.77 22.37 -2.92
C ALA A 206 -5.54 23.02 -1.74
N LEU A 207 -5.52 22.41 -0.55
CA LEU A 207 -6.21 22.95 0.62
C LEU A 207 -5.49 24.21 1.13
N PRO A 208 -6.24 25.27 1.48
CA PRO A 208 -5.67 26.42 2.17
C PRO A 208 -4.85 26.00 3.40
N LEU A 209 -3.66 26.58 3.55
CA LEU A 209 -2.73 26.32 4.67
C LEU A 209 -3.39 26.24 6.07
N PRO A 210 -4.34 27.10 6.47
CA PRO A 210 -4.97 27.00 7.80
C PRO A 210 -5.87 25.77 7.99
N LEU A 211 -6.36 25.14 6.92
CA LEU A 211 -7.20 23.93 6.99
C LEU A 211 -6.37 22.64 7.07
N GLN A 212 -5.08 22.69 6.74
CA GLN A 212 -4.17 21.54 6.80
C GLN A 212 -3.91 21.04 8.24
N PRO A 213 -3.62 21.91 9.24
CA PRO A 213 -3.45 21.45 10.63
C PRO A 213 -4.77 21.07 11.31
N ALA A 214 -5.90 21.63 10.88
CA ALA A 214 -7.23 21.36 11.48
C ALA A 214 -7.71 19.92 11.28
N ILE A 215 -7.14 19.17 10.33
CA ILE A 215 -7.45 17.75 10.09
C ILE A 215 -6.75 16.84 11.13
N PHE A 216 -5.76 17.36 11.85
CA PHE A 216 -5.01 16.64 12.89
C PHE A 216 -5.48 16.92 14.33
N LEU A 217 -6.38 17.91 14.51
CA LEU A 217 -7.01 18.25 15.79
C LEU A 217 -8.34 17.51 15.94
#